data_AF-A0A357D0H8-F1
#
_entry.id   AF-A0A357D0H8-F1
#
_cell.length_a   1.000
_cell.length_b   1.000
_cell.length_c   1.000
_cell.angle_alpha   90.00
_cell.angle_beta   90.00
_cell.angle_gamma   90.00
#
_symmetry.space_group_name_H-M   'P 1'
#
loop_
_entity.id
_entity.type
_entity.pdbx_description
1 polymer ?
#
loop_
_entity_poly.entity_id
_entity_poly.type
_entity_poly.pdbx_seq_one_letter_code
_entity_poly.pdbx_strand_id
1 'polypeptide(L)'
;MLTKDLFRKPKNELETSAKERKSNKVNIPDELFINCPSCRKTQLKADINESCGICPSCGHYYKIGARARLEMIADKKSFTEHDAKLTAVNIISFPEYDEKIEKARKESRECEAVITGVCKIGGYPCAVFVMEPRFIMGSMGSIVGEKITRVFEYATKKHLPVIGYTVSGGARMQEGIISLLQMAKVSGAVRRPEKCPAPR
;
A
#
# COMPACT_ATOMS: atom_id res chain seq x y z
N MET A 1 -25.93 0.51 -65.42
CA MET A 1 -24.86 0.39 -64.40
C MET A 1 -23.62 1.11 -64.93
N LEU A 2 -23.32 2.30 -64.41
CA LEU A 2 -22.12 3.05 -64.75
C LEU A 2 -20.97 2.54 -63.87
N THR A 3 -19.91 2.01 -64.48
CA THR A 3 -18.72 1.50 -63.77
C THR A 3 -17.95 2.67 -63.15
N LYS A 4 -17.49 2.48 -61.91
CA LYS A 4 -16.85 3.50 -61.05
C LYS A 4 -15.52 4.07 -61.58
N ASP A 5 -15.05 3.60 -62.73
CA ASP A 5 -13.77 3.95 -63.33
C ASP A 5 -13.84 5.10 -64.36
N LEU A 6 -15.01 5.69 -64.58
CA LEU A 6 -15.21 6.83 -65.49
C LEU A 6 -14.81 8.20 -64.90
N PHE A 7 -14.45 8.27 -63.61
CA PHE A 7 -14.00 9.52 -62.99
C PHE A 7 -12.50 9.50 -62.73
N ARG A 8 -11.75 10.24 -63.56
CA ARG A 8 -10.33 10.53 -63.32
C ARG A 8 -10.21 11.32 -62.01
N LYS A 9 -9.62 10.72 -60.97
CA LYS A 9 -9.41 11.39 -59.68
C LYS A 9 -8.65 12.72 -59.92
N PRO A 10 -9.16 13.86 -59.44
CA PRO A 10 -8.48 15.13 -59.61
C PRO A 10 -7.15 15.08 -58.86
N LYS A 11 -6.04 15.32 -59.56
CA LYS A 11 -4.71 15.47 -58.96
C LYS A 11 -4.58 16.89 -58.39
N ASN A 12 -5.38 17.20 -57.38
CA ASN A 12 -5.24 18.44 -56.62
C ASN A 12 -4.31 18.18 -55.42
N GLU A 13 -3.16 18.86 -55.38
CA GLU A 13 -2.14 18.71 -54.35
C GLU A 13 -2.64 19.06 -52.94
N LEU A 14 -3.70 19.88 -52.84
CA LEU A 14 -4.31 20.30 -51.57
C LEU A 14 -5.16 19.20 -50.90
N GLU A 15 -5.72 18.26 -51.67
CA GLU A 15 -6.50 17.12 -51.14
C GLU A 15 -5.58 15.98 -50.65
N THR A 16 -4.41 15.81 -51.26
CA THR A 16 -3.38 14.87 -50.78
C THR A 16 -2.68 15.37 -49.53
N SER A 17 -2.59 16.69 -49.35
CA SER A 17 -1.98 17.33 -48.18
C SER A 17 -2.82 17.22 -46.91
N ALA A 18 -4.11 16.88 -47.01
CA ALA A 18 -4.98 16.69 -45.85
C ALA A 18 -4.83 15.31 -45.18
N LYS A 19 -4.08 14.36 -45.79
CA LYS A 19 -3.91 13.00 -45.27
C LYS A 19 -2.66 12.77 -44.41
N GLU A 20 -1.85 13.79 -44.17
CA GLU A 20 -0.65 13.68 -43.33
C GLU A 20 -0.52 14.78 -42.28
N ARG A 21 -1.63 15.13 -41.59
CA ARG A 21 -1.49 15.46 -40.18
C ARG A 21 -1.51 14.14 -39.42
N LYS A 22 -0.36 13.45 -39.40
CA LYS A 22 -0.06 12.54 -38.29
C LYS A 22 -0.27 13.37 -37.05
N SER A 23 -1.39 13.19 -36.37
CA SER A 23 -1.52 13.61 -34.99
C SER A 23 -0.26 13.09 -34.33
N ASN A 24 0.55 14.00 -33.78
CA ASN A 24 1.56 13.61 -32.81
C ASN A 24 0.77 12.82 -31.76
N LYS A 25 0.79 11.49 -31.87
CA LYS A 25 0.35 10.62 -30.79
C LYS A 25 1.33 10.97 -29.69
N VAL A 26 0.89 11.83 -28.78
CA VAL A 26 1.60 12.07 -27.53
C VAL A 26 1.78 10.66 -26.98
N ASN A 27 3.02 10.18 -26.98
CA ASN A 27 3.38 8.88 -26.43
C ASN A 27 3.30 9.04 -24.92
N ILE A 28 2.07 9.01 -24.40
CA ILE A 28 1.78 9.04 -22.98
C ILE A 28 2.08 7.61 -22.50
N PRO A 29 3.05 7.39 -21.61
CA PRO A 29 3.39 6.05 -21.14
C PRO A 29 2.15 5.32 -20.59
N ASP A 30 1.96 4.07 -20.98
CA ASP A 30 0.88 3.19 -20.47
C ASP A 30 0.88 3.07 -18.94
N GLU A 31 1.98 3.43 -18.28
CA GLU A 31 2.10 3.51 -16.83
C GLU A 31 1.23 4.59 -16.18
N LEU A 32 0.63 5.53 -16.92
CA LEU A 32 -0.20 6.59 -16.34
C LEU A 32 -1.64 6.16 -16.07
N PHE A 33 -2.08 5.04 -16.63
CA PHE A 33 -3.46 4.58 -16.55
C PHE A 33 -3.58 3.29 -15.72
N ILE A 34 -4.65 3.19 -14.91
CA ILE A 34 -5.02 1.99 -14.16
C ILE A 34 -6.46 1.63 -14.51
N ASN A 35 -6.68 0.35 -14.78
CA ASN A 35 -8.03 -0.19 -14.93
C ASN A 35 -8.60 -0.56 -13.57
N CYS A 36 -9.79 -0.05 -13.26
CA CYS A 36 -10.47 -0.39 -12.02
C CYS A 36 -10.90 -1.87 -12.04
N PRO A 37 -10.56 -2.68 -11.02
CA PRO A 37 -10.97 -4.08 -10.97
C PRO A 37 -12.48 -4.26 -10.80
N SER A 38 -13.19 -3.24 -10.29
CA SER A 38 -14.65 -3.29 -10.08
C SER A 38 -15.43 -2.81 -11.31
N CYS A 39 -15.18 -1.60 -11.79
CA CYS A 39 -15.97 -1.01 -12.89
C CYS A 39 -15.32 -1.14 -14.28
N ARG A 40 -14.09 -1.67 -14.37
CA ARG A 40 -13.29 -1.84 -15.60
C ARG A 40 -13.01 -0.54 -16.38
N LYS A 41 -13.41 0.61 -15.86
CA LYS A 41 -13.04 1.90 -16.45
C LYS A 41 -11.55 2.16 -16.23
N THR A 42 -10.91 2.65 -17.28
CA THR A 42 -9.55 3.17 -17.24
C THR A 42 -9.56 4.54 -16.58
N GLN A 43 -8.68 4.74 -15.59
CA GLN A 43 -8.55 5.99 -14.83
C GLN A 43 -7.08 6.42 -14.83
N LEU A 44 -6.81 7.72 -14.72
CA LEU A 44 -5.44 8.19 -14.52
C LEU A 44 -4.98 7.91 -13.09
N LYS A 45 -3.69 7.58 -12.92
CA LYS A 45 -3.06 7.42 -11.61
C LYS A 45 -3.11 8.71 -10.77
N ALA A 46 -3.00 9.87 -11.42
CA ALA A 46 -3.06 11.17 -10.75
C ALA A 46 -4.41 11.36 -10.05
N ASP A 47 -5.52 11.16 -10.77
CA ASP A 47 -6.89 11.28 -10.24
C ASP A 47 -7.15 10.32 -9.08
N ILE A 48 -6.62 9.09 -9.16
CA ILE A 48 -6.72 8.10 -8.07
C ILE A 48 -5.94 8.57 -6.84
N ASN A 49 -4.74 9.13 -7.02
CA ASN A 49 -3.92 9.63 -5.92
C ASN A 49 -4.56 10.85 -5.25
N GLU A 50 -5.13 11.77 -6.03
CA GLU A 50 -5.90 12.92 -5.51
C GLU A 50 -7.14 12.45 -4.74
N SER A 51 -7.80 11.41 -5.24
CA SER A 51 -8.93 10.74 -4.58
C SER A 51 -8.51 9.78 -3.46
N CYS A 52 -7.27 9.88 -2.95
CA CYS A 52 -6.79 9.09 -1.81
C CYS A 52 -6.87 7.56 -2.02
N GLY A 53 -6.67 7.10 -3.26
CA GLY A 53 -6.75 5.69 -3.62
C GLY A 53 -8.18 5.16 -3.79
N ILE A 54 -9.13 6.03 -4.09
CA ILE A 54 -10.52 5.66 -4.36
C ILE A 54 -10.80 5.86 -5.86
N CYS A 55 -11.51 4.91 -6.47
CA CYS A 55 -11.95 5.05 -7.86
C CYS A 55 -13.03 6.15 -7.95
N PRO A 56 -12.82 7.24 -8.72
CA PRO A 56 -13.79 8.33 -8.81
C PRO A 56 -15.10 7.93 -9.50
N SER A 57 -15.09 6.84 -10.28
CA SER A 57 -16.28 6.36 -10.99
C SER A 57 -17.18 5.44 -10.18
N CYS A 58 -16.65 4.67 -9.23
CA CYS A 58 -17.42 3.64 -8.53
C CYS A 58 -17.15 3.52 -7.03
N GLY A 59 -16.25 4.32 -6.46
CA GLY A 59 -15.92 4.27 -5.03
C GLY A 59 -15.08 3.06 -4.60
N HIS A 60 -14.53 2.28 -5.53
CA HIS A 60 -13.67 1.14 -5.18
C HIS A 60 -12.35 1.60 -4.54
N TYR A 61 -11.97 1.00 -3.40
CA TYR A 61 -10.71 1.25 -2.72
C TYR A 61 -9.57 0.44 -3.32
N TYR A 62 -8.54 1.11 -3.80
CA TYR A 62 -7.31 0.47 -4.24
C TYR A 62 -6.41 0.10 -3.06
N LYS A 63 -5.53 -0.88 -3.29
CA LYS A 63 -4.47 -1.24 -2.33
C LYS A 63 -3.44 -0.10 -2.27
N ILE A 64 -3.25 0.45 -1.08
CA ILE A 64 -2.26 1.49 -0.80
C ILE A 64 -1.16 0.87 0.05
N GLY A 65 0.10 1.20 -0.24
CA GLY A 65 1.26 0.76 0.56
C GLY A 65 1.30 1.47 1.91
N ALA A 66 2.04 0.91 2.85
CA ALA A 66 2.12 1.39 4.23
C ALA A 66 2.71 2.80 4.32
N ARG A 67 3.80 3.10 3.59
CA ARG A 67 4.41 4.45 3.54
C ARG A 67 3.46 5.49 2.96
N ALA A 68 2.82 5.18 1.85
CA ALA A 68 1.84 6.08 1.23
C ALA A 68 0.67 6.37 2.18
N ARG A 69 0.18 5.35 2.91
CA ARG A 69 -0.85 5.54 3.94
C ARG A 69 -0.35 6.44 5.08
N LEU A 70 0.88 6.25 5.55
CA LEU A 70 1.49 7.10 6.58
C LEU A 70 1.59 8.56 6.14
N GLU A 71 2.01 8.82 4.91
CA GLU A 71 2.10 10.18 4.34
C GLU A 71 0.75 10.88 4.24
N MET A 72 -0.34 10.12 4.05
CA MET A 72 -1.69 10.67 3.99
C MET A 72 -2.25 11.07 5.36
N ILE A 73 -1.85 10.37 6.44
CA ILE A 73 -2.43 10.55 7.78
C ILE A 73 -1.55 11.40 8.71
N ALA A 74 -0.24 11.33 8.53
CA ALA A 74 0.70 12.00 9.42
C ALA A 74 0.93 13.45 8.99
N ASP A 75 1.01 14.35 9.96
CA ASP A 75 1.40 15.73 9.72
C ASP A 75 2.80 15.77 9.12
N LYS A 76 3.06 16.76 8.24
CA LYS A 76 4.33 16.91 7.53
C LYS A 76 5.52 16.86 8.49
N LYS A 77 6.49 15.97 8.22
CA LYS A 77 7.73 15.79 8.99
C LYS A 77 7.53 15.41 10.48
N SER A 78 6.36 14.86 10.85
CA SER A 78 6.09 14.46 12.24
C SER A 78 6.39 12.99 12.54
N PHE A 79 6.48 12.14 11.52
CA PHE A 79 6.64 10.70 11.69
C PHE A 79 8.07 10.32 12.07
N THR A 80 8.20 9.58 13.17
CA THR A 80 9.43 8.95 13.63
C THR A 80 9.22 7.45 13.69
N GLU A 81 9.94 6.72 12.86
CA GLU A 81 9.84 5.26 12.78
C GLU A 81 10.56 4.58 13.95
N HIS A 82 9.91 3.57 14.52
CA HIS A 82 10.47 2.69 15.53
C HIS A 82 10.78 1.32 14.94
N ASP A 83 11.88 0.72 15.40
CA ASP A 83 12.24 -0.67 15.07
C ASP A 83 12.35 -0.98 13.57
N ALA A 84 12.77 0.01 12.77
CA ALA A 84 12.89 -0.10 11.31
C ALA A 84 13.80 -1.26 10.86
N LYS A 85 14.82 -1.57 11.65
CA LYS A 85 15.84 -2.59 11.34
C LYS A 85 15.49 -4.01 11.80
N LEU A 86 14.35 -4.20 12.49
CA LEU A 86 13.94 -5.55 12.91
C LEU A 86 13.53 -6.37 11.69
N THR A 87 14.07 -7.59 11.62
CA THR A 87 13.93 -8.50 10.49
C THR A 87 13.56 -9.90 10.96
N ALA A 88 12.72 -10.60 10.19
CA ALA A 88 12.38 -11.99 10.48
C ALA A 88 13.60 -12.91 10.32
N VAL A 89 13.61 -13.95 11.15
CA VAL A 89 14.60 -15.04 11.15
C VAL A 89 13.85 -16.36 10.96
N ASN A 90 14.45 -17.30 10.23
CA ASN A 90 13.88 -18.62 10.05
C ASN A 90 14.07 -19.50 11.31
N ILE A 91 13.08 -19.48 12.20
CA ILE A 91 13.17 -20.14 13.53
C ILE A 91 12.98 -21.66 13.42
N ILE A 92 12.12 -22.12 12.51
CA ILE A 92 11.76 -23.54 12.38
C ILE A 92 12.45 -24.24 11.21
N SER A 93 13.47 -23.60 10.63
CA SER A 93 14.17 -24.08 9.43
C SER A 93 13.22 -24.43 8.28
N PHE A 94 12.19 -23.60 8.08
CA PHE A 94 11.20 -23.82 7.05
C PHE A 94 11.86 -23.71 5.66
N PRO A 95 11.65 -24.68 4.74
CA PRO A 95 12.25 -24.64 3.41
C PRO A 95 11.86 -23.38 2.63
N GLU A 96 12.82 -22.76 1.93
CA GLU A 96 12.61 -21.59 1.06
C GLU A 96 12.06 -20.34 1.77
N TYR A 97 12.04 -20.29 3.11
CA TYR A 97 11.47 -19.14 3.80
C TYR A 97 12.34 -17.88 3.66
N ASP A 98 13.65 -18.02 3.75
CA ASP A 98 14.59 -16.91 3.60
C ASP A 98 14.50 -16.28 2.20
N GLU A 99 14.34 -17.09 1.16
CA GLU A 99 14.11 -16.63 -0.21
C GLU A 99 12.79 -15.87 -0.35
N LYS A 100 11.71 -16.35 0.30
CA LYS A 100 10.41 -15.67 0.31
C LYS A 100 10.48 -14.33 1.03
N ILE A 101 11.22 -14.23 2.13
CA ILE A 101 11.46 -12.96 2.83
C ILE A 101 12.22 -11.99 1.92
N GLU A 102 13.30 -12.43 1.29
CA GLU A 102 14.10 -11.58 0.40
C GLU A 102 13.31 -11.10 -0.82
N LYS A 103 12.46 -11.95 -1.40
CA LYS A 103 11.53 -11.55 -2.46
C LYS A 103 10.53 -10.50 -1.97
N ALA A 104 9.91 -10.73 -0.80
CA ALA A 104 8.97 -9.79 -0.21
C ALA A 104 9.62 -8.44 0.12
N ARG A 105 10.86 -8.43 0.61
CA ARG A 105 11.65 -7.20 0.85
C ARG A 105 11.88 -6.43 -0.44
N LYS A 106 12.23 -7.11 -1.54
CA LYS A 106 12.43 -6.46 -2.85
C LYS A 106 11.13 -5.87 -3.42
N GLU A 107 10.02 -6.60 -3.27
CA GLU A 107 8.70 -6.16 -3.78
C GLU A 107 8.10 -5.01 -2.97
N SER A 108 8.19 -5.07 -1.64
CA SER A 108 7.63 -4.06 -0.74
C SER A 108 8.57 -2.88 -0.48
N ARG A 109 9.89 -3.08 -0.61
CA ARG A 109 10.96 -2.18 -0.15
C ARG A 109 10.96 -1.92 1.35
N GLU A 110 10.32 -2.79 2.14
CA GLU A 110 10.27 -2.70 3.59
C GLU A 110 10.95 -3.92 4.23
N CYS A 111 11.46 -3.76 5.45
CA CYS A 111 12.13 -4.85 6.16
C CYS A 111 11.16 -5.95 6.62
N GLU A 112 9.90 -5.59 6.88
CA GLU A 112 8.87 -6.46 7.43
C GLU A 112 7.46 -5.96 7.05
N ALA A 113 6.44 -6.78 7.26
CA ALA A 113 5.04 -6.49 6.90
C ALA A 113 4.33 -5.41 7.74
N VAL A 114 5.03 -4.67 8.61
CA VAL A 114 4.46 -3.58 9.39
C VAL A 114 5.48 -2.48 9.60
N ILE A 115 5.03 -1.23 9.43
CA ILE A 115 5.76 -0.02 9.78
C ILE A 115 5.15 0.53 11.06
N THR A 116 5.99 0.88 12.02
CA THR A 116 5.59 1.30 13.36
C THR A 116 6.31 2.57 13.75
N GLY A 117 5.66 3.42 14.52
CA GLY A 117 6.30 4.65 14.99
C GLY A 117 5.34 5.58 15.71
N VAL A 118 5.75 6.83 15.83
CA VAL A 118 4.95 7.92 16.38
C VAL A 118 4.85 9.04 15.36
N CYS A 119 3.71 9.70 15.30
CA CYS A 119 3.52 10.89 14.48
C CYS A 119 2.57 11.87 15.17
N LYS A 120 2.31 13.00 14.51
CA LYS A 120 1.18 13.85 14.84
C LYS A 120 0.11 13.69 13.77
N ILE A 121 -1.15 13.66 14.19
CA ILE A 121 -2.30 13.67 13.28
C ILE A 121 -3.18 14.84 13.70
N GLY A 122 -3.27 15.87 12.85
CA GLY A 122 -4.01 17.09 13.19
C GLY A 122 -3.44 17.80 14.43
N GLY A 123 -2.13 17.73 14.64
CA GLY A 123 -1.42 18.30 15.80
C GLY A 123 -1.37 17.41 17.04
N TYR A 124 -2.18 16.35 17.12
CA TYR A 124 -2.22 15.45 18.28
C TYR A 124 -1.16 14.35 18.16
N PRO A 125 -0.33 14.11 19.19
CA PRO A 125 0.65 13.05 19.17
C PRO A 125 -0.04 11.68 19.27
N CYS A 126 0.29 10.78 18.34
CA CYS A 126 -0.29 9.46 18.24
C CYS A 126 0.81 8.42 17.98
N ALA A 127 0.62 7.23 18.53
CA ALA A 127 1.36 6.05 18.13
C ALA A 127 0.66 5.40 16.93
N VAL A 128 1.42 4.95 15.94
CA VAL A 128 0.87 4.38 14.70
C VAL A 128 1.51 3.07 14.31
N PHE A 129 0.71 2.17 13.77
CA PHE A 129 1.20 1.00 13.05
C PHE A 129 0.42 0.82 11.74
N VAL A 130 1.14 0.57 10.66
CA VAL A 130 0.56 0.42 9.32
C VAL A 130 1.14 -0.82 8.67
N MET A 131 0.26 -1.76 8.33
CA MET A 131 0.66 -3.03 7.72
C MET A 131 0.86 -2.89 6.20
N GLU A 132 1.86 -3.57 5.66
CA GLU A 132 2.23 -3.53 4.25
C GLU A 132 1.66 -4.76 3.50
N PRO A 133 0.63 -4.59 2.65
CA PRO A 133 0.02 -5.71 1.94
C PRO A 133 0.96 -6.41 0.94
N ARG A 134 2.00 -5.76 0.45
CA ARG A 134 2.95 -6.35 -0.52
C ARG A 134 3.94 -7.31 0.16
N PHE A 135 4.13 -7.21 1.46
CA PHE A 135 5.03 -8.09 2.21
C PHE A 135 4.26 -9.33 2.69
N ILE A 136 4.30 -10.42 1.91
CA ILE A 136 3.63 -11.70 2.23
C ILE A 136 2.16 -11.47 2.68
N MET A 137 1.42 -10.65 1.91
CA MET A 137 0.02 -10.27 2.19
C MET A 137 -0.23 -9.63 3.57
N GLY A 138 0.77 -9.00 4.20
CA GLY A 138 0.60 -8.49 5.56
C GLY A 138 0.49 -9.60 6.61
N SER A 139 0.98 -10.81 6.31
CA SER A 139 0.87 -11.94 7.24
C SER A 139 1.60 -11.66 8.55
N MET A 140 0.97 -12.03 9.67
CA MET A 140 1.48 -11.78 11.01
C MET A 140 2.54 -12.83 11.40
N GLY A 141 3.80 -12.40 11.39
CA GLY A 141 4.96 -13.14 11.90
C GLY A 141 5.41 -12.66 13.28
N SER A 142 6.44 -13.30 13.84
CA SER A 142 7.07 -12.96 15.12
C SER A 142 7.47 -11.48 15.21
N ILE A 143 8.10 -10.95 14.16
CA ILE A 143 8.54 -9.54 14.13
C ILE A 143 7.37 -8.58 14.00
N VAL A 144 6.35 -8.93 13.22
CA VAL A 144 5.12 -8.12 13.13
C VAL A 144 4.47 -8.01 14.50
N GLY A 145 4.34 -9.14 15.21
CA GLY A 145 3.83 -9.19 16.58
C GLY A 145 4.68 -8.36 17.55
N GLU A 146 6.00 -8.50 17.50
CA GLU A 146 6.95 -7.73 18.32
C GLU A 146 6.81 -6.22 18.09
N LYS A 147 6.84 -5.76 16.84
CA LYS A 147 6.74 -4.32 16.50
C LYS A 147 5.42 -3.73 16.98
N ILE A 148 4.30 -4.42 16.75
CA ILE A 148 2.99 -3.96 17.20
C ILE A 148 2.93 -3.92 18.74
N THR A 149 3.44 -4.96 19.41
CA THR A 149 3.51 -5.02 20.88
C THR A 149 4.30 -3.83 21.44
N ARG A 150 5.49 -3.53 20.88
CA ARG A 150 6.32 -2.39 21.30
C ARG A 150 5.62 -1.05 21.14
N VAL A 151 4.86 -0.86 20.05
CA VAL A 151 4.07 0.36 19.83
C VAL A 151 3.01 0.52 20.92
N PHE A 152 2.27 -0.55 21.24
CA PHE A 152 1.29 -0.51 22.31
C PHE A 152 1.93 -0.22 23.67
N GLU A 153 3.05 -0.89 24.00
CA GLU A 153 3.75 -0.63 25.26
C GLU A 153 4.31 0.80 25.33
N TYR A 154 4.83 1.33 24.24
CA TYR A 154 5.28 2.71 24.14
C TYR A 154 4.13 3.69 24.35
N ALA A 155 3.00 3.45 23.68
CA ALA A 155 1.81 4.28 23.76
C ALA A 155 1.22 4.28 25.17
N THR A 156 1.17 3.11 25.83
CA THR A 156 0.73 3.00 27.23
C THR A 156 1.64 3.80 28.16
N LYS A 157 2.98 3.71 27.99
CA LYS A 157 3.95 4.47 28.80
C LYS A 157 3.89 5.98 28.58
N LYS A 158 3.51 6.42 27.38
CA LYS A 158 3.46 7.84 26.98
C LYS A 158 2.05 8.43 26.99
N HIS A 159 1.04 7.65 27.36
CA HIS A 159 -0.37 8.01 27.30
C HIS A 159 -0.80 8.55 25.92
N LEU A 160 -0.36 7.88 24.86
CA LEU A 160 -0.69 8.24 23.48
C LEU A 160 -1.82 7.36 22.94
N PRO A 161 -2.76 7.90 22.15
CA PRO A 161 -3.68 7.08 21.36
C PRO A 161 -2.90 6.26 20.32
N VAL A 162 -3.37 5.04 20.05
CA VAL A 162 -2.81 4.15 19.04
C VAL A 162 -3.75 4.06 17.85
N ILE A 163 -3.24 4.29 16.65
CA ILE A 163 -3.99 4.16 15.39
C ILE A 163 -3.33 3.08 14.53
N GLY A 164 -4.14 2.09 14.17
CA GLY A 164 -3.71 0.91 13.44
C GLY A 164 -4.37 0.80 12.07
N TYR A 165 -3.57 0.65 11.02
CA TYR A 165 -4.05 0.26 9.69
C TYR A 165 -3.69 -1.20 9.45
N THR A 166 -4.68 -2.07 9.63
CA THR A 166 -4.50 -3.52 9.52
C THR A 166 -4.81 -3.99 8.12
N VAL A 167 -3.85 -4.70 7.52
CA VAL A 167 -4.06 -5.52 6.34
C VAL A 167 -3.32 -6.81 6.59
N SER A 168 -4.05 -7.93 6.64
CA SER A 168 -3.43 -9.23 6.85
C SER A 168 -4.17 -10.32 6.10
N GLY A 169 -3.41 -11.17 5.41
CA GLY A 169 -3.87 -12.44 4.86
C GLY A 169 -3.94 -13.58 5.89
N GLY A 170 -3.58 -13.32 7.16
CA GLY A 170 -3.62 -14.30 8.25
C GLY A 170 -2.29 -14.47 8.99
N ALA A 171 -2.16 -15.58 9.71
CA ALA A 171 -0.93 -15.95 10.41
C ALA A 171 0.14 -16.43 9.42
N ARG A 172 1.40 -16.11 9.68
CA ARG A 172 2.52 -16.53 8.82
C ARG A 172 2.86 -18.00 9.04
N MET A 173 2.35 -18.87 8.16
CA MET A 173 2.51 -20.32 8.28
C MET A 173 3.97 -20.78 8.36
N GLN A 174 4.90 -20.04 7.77
CA GLN A 174 6.34 -20.34 7.78
C GLN A 174 6.97 -20.24 9.17
N GLU A 175 6.31 -19.60 10.13
CA GLU A 175 6.75 -19.53 11.53
C GLU A 175 5.91 -20.45 12.44
N GLY A 176 4.92 -21.16 11.89
CA GLY A 176 4.10 -22.14 12.59
C GLY A 176 3.36 -21.56 13.80
N ILE A 177 3.47 -22.24 14.94
CA ILE A 177 2.79 -21.86 16.19
C ILE A 177 3.21 -20.48 16.70
N ILE A 178 4.43 -20.02 16.38
CA ILE A 178 4.95 -18.73 16.84
C ILE A 178 4.10 -17.59 16.28
N SER A 179 3.63 -17.71 15.04
CA SER A 179 2.72 -16.74 14.43
C SER A 179 1.36 -16.68 15.13
N LEU A 180 0.82 -17.82 15.55
CA LEU A 180 -0.44 -17.86 16.28
C LEU A 180 -0.30 -17.17 17.65
N LEU A 181 0.80 -17.42 18.36
CA LEU A 181 1.07 -16.81 19.67
C LEU A 181 1.22 -15.29 19.60
N GLN A 182 1.54 -14.71 18.44
CA GLN A 182 1.61 -13.25 18.29
C GLN A 182 0.25 -12.58 18.51
N MET A 183 -0.86 -13.25 18.21
CA MET A 183 -2.20 -12.73 18.52
C MET A 183 -2.36 -12.56 20.03
N ALA A 184 -2.02 -13.59 20.81
CA ALA A 184 -2.08 -13.54 22.26
C ALA A 184 -1.15 -12.46 22.85
N LYS A 185 0.05 -12.32 22.28
CA LYS A 185 1.03 -11.30 22.69
C LYS A 185 0.51 -9.88 22.48
N VAL A 186 0.03 -9.58 21.27
CA VAL A 186 -0.49 -8.25 20.94
C VAL A 186 -1.77 -7.97 21.75
N SER A 187 -2.69 -8.92 21.84
CA SER A 187 -3.89 -8.78 22.68
C SER A 187 -3.55 -8.55 24.16
N GLY A 188 -2.49 -9.19 24.66
CA GLY A 188 -1.97 -8.96 26.01
C GLY A 188 -1.45 -7.53 26.21
N ALA A 189 -0.71 -6.99 25.24
CA ALA A 189 -0.23 -5.61 25.28
C ALA A 189 -1.36 -4.58 25.19
N VAL A 190 -2.36 -4.83 24.33
CA VAL A 190 -3.55 -3.98 24.21
C VAL A 190 -4.36 -3.97 25.51
N ARG A 191 -4.54 -5.14 26.14
CA ARG A 191 -5.35 -5.27 27.36
C ARG A 191 -4.64 -4.79 28.61
N ARG A 192 -3.31 -4.60 28.59
CA ARG A 192 -2.52 -4.31 29.78
C ARG A 192 -3.03 -3.02 30.46
N PRO A 193 -3.69 -3.12 31.61
CA PRO A 193 -4.36 -1.98 32.21
C PRO A 193 -3.38 -1.24 33.11
N GLU A 194 -2.76 -0.19 32.59
CA GLU A 194 -2.08 0.79 33.44
C GLU A 194 -2.54 2.20 33.07
N LYS A 195 -3.68 2.61 33.66
CA LYS A 195 -4.09 4.01 33.84
C LYS A 195 -4.27 4.88 32.58
N CYS A 196 -4.54 4.32 31.41
CA CYS A 196 -4.88 5.14 30.24
C CYS A 196 -6.40 5.07 29.97
N PRO A 197 -7.18 6.15 30.18
CA PRO A 197 -8.54 6.19 29.69
C PRO A 197 -8.48 6.10 28.15
N ALA A 198 -9.16 5.11 27.58
CA ALA A 198 -9.31 5.01 26.13
C ALA A 198 -9.93 6.32 25.60
N PRO A 199 -9.56 6.78 24.39
CA PRO A 199 -10.24 7.90 23.76
C PRO A 199 -11.74 7.54 23.65
N ARG A 200 -12.59 8.25 24.41
CA ARG A 200 -14.04 8.21 24.29
C ARG A 200 -14.49 9.18 23.21
#